data_AF-A0A971XF64-F1
#
_entry.id   AF-A0A971XF64-F1
#
_cell.length_a   1.000
_cell.length_b   1.000
_cell.length_c   1.000
_cell.angle_alpha   90.00
_cell.angle_beta   90.00
_cell.angle_gamma   90.00
#
_symmetry.space_group_name_H-M   'P 1'
#
loop_
_entity.id
_entity.type
_entity.pdbx_description
1 polymer ?
#
loop_
_entity_poly.entity_id
_entity_poly.type
_entity_poly.pdbx_seq_one_letter_code
_entity_poly.pdbx_strand_id
1 'polypeptide(L)'
;MPIPISNYVNIVPGRKKYDFTRFGICDISIGEMIKATLYPESDKLKIEFIERSRKYEHIDDLNYDLKKGNKGPSKKYYYLTNLGQVLFNQFINRNIKLFYSTKIKKILTIGLILIGNFCLGQNIDQVNKWIYQLENPTSDKYVLKADNLIDKYKTYNFSTLMIPKSDFIGYIGDDYKRIYIYFTSIIKDTLTNDYKLTGLSLVGNNKCEFEGIIKVKQIREFENMHFGVDEIYKNEGIKAQGLLIGEYHFKEDIKQQNSGEFIGVMTLYWYIDRFDILHYDDIEWYSDNYKNNQYIGIWRDYNNGSQKICNWGERRIPFSGDLDIGVGEFSPNPKYKDKGWKVIGE
;
A
#
# COMPACT_ATOMS: atom_id res chain seq x y z
N MET A 1 -15.01 25.45 -23.64
CA MET A 1 -14.98 24.91 -25.01
C MET A 1 -14.11 23.66 -25.00
N PRO A 2 -14.65 22.47 -25.35
CA PRO A 2 -13.82 21.29 -25.51
C PRO A 2 -13.09 21.35 -26.86
N ILE A 3 -11.79 21.07 -26.82
CA ILE A 3 -10.90 21.02 -27.98
C ILE A 3 -11.37 19.85 -28.88
N PRO A 4 -11.51 20.03 -30.21
CA PRO A 4 -11.82 18.92 -31.10
C PRO A 4 -10.61 17.98 -31.16
N ILE A 5 -10.80 16.73 -30.74
CA ILE A 5 -9.84 15.66 -31.01
C ILE A 5 -9.86 15.44 -32.51
N SER A 6 -8.76 15.76 -33.20
CA SER A 6 -8.65 15.55 -34.63
C SER A 6 -8.70 14.05 -34.96
N ASN A 7 -9.70 13.66 -35.76
CA ASN A 7 -9.97 12.30 -36.21
C ASN A 7 -9.01 11.85 -37.34
N TYR A 8 -7.70 11.84 -37.07
CA TYR A 8 -6.75 11.21 -37.99
C TYR A 8 -5.74 10.37 -37.24
N VAL A 9 -5.98 9.06 -37.19
CA VAL A 9 -4.94 8.07 -36.87
C VAL A 9 -4.15 7.81 -38.15
N ASN A 10 -2.96 8.43 -38.27
CA ASN A 10 -2.04 8.11 -39.36
C ASN A 10 -1.42 6.73 -39.12
N ILE A 11 -1.91 5.72 -39.84
CA ILE A 11 -1.33 4.38 -39.83
C ILE A 11 -0.22 4.33 -40.90
N VAL A 12 1.04 4.31 -40.46
CA VAL A 12 2.19 4.02 -41.34
C VAL A 12 2.58 2.55 -41.13
N PRO A 13 2.42 1.67 -42.14
CA PRO A 13 2.90 0.30 -42.05
C PRO A 13 4.43 0.31 -42.22
N GLY A 14 5.14 0.10 -41.11
CA GLY A 14 6.58 -0.04 -41.08
C GLY A 14 7.02 -0.92 -39.92
N ARG A 15 7.60 -2.08 -40.25
CA ARG A 15 8.29 -2.95 -39.28
C ARG A 15 9.46 -2.18 -38.67
N LYS A 16 9.33 -1.75 -37.41
CA LYS A 16 10.47 -1.58 -36.49
C LYS A 16 10.02 -1.91 -35.08
N LYS A 17 10.55 -3.01 -34.53
CA LYS A 17 10.63 -3.22 -33.08
C LYS A 17 11.49 -2.10 -32.53
N TYR A 18 10.94 -1.30 -31.63
CA TYR A 18 11.74 -0.50 -30.72
C TYR A 18 11.61 -1.13 -29.35
N ASP A 19 12.75 -1.58 -28.83
CA ASP A 19 12.90 -2.03 -27.47
C ASP A 19 13.03 -0.79 -26.57
N PHE A 20 12.13 -0.67 -25.60
CA PHE A 20 12.17 0.36 -24.57
C PHE A 20 12.08 -0.31 -23.19
N THR A 21 13.04 -1.17 -22.87
CA THR A 21 13.34 -1.51 -21.47
C THR A 21 13.94 -0.29 -20.77
N ARG A 22 13.09 0.65 -20.34
CA ARG A 22 13.25 1.59 -19.22
C ARG A 22 12.06 2.56 -19.26
N PHE A 23 11.47 2.79 -18.09
CA PHE A 23 10.25 3.57 -17.80
C PHE A 23 8.94 2.78 -17.86
N GLY A 24 8.14 2.93 -16.79
CA GLY A 24 7.01 2.09 -16.40
C GLY A 24 5.82 2.14 -17.36
N ILE A 25 5.95 1.40 -18.46
CA ILE A 25 4.89 1.14 -19.41
C ILE A 25 4.11 -0.10 -18.95
N CYS A 26 2.80 0.02 -18.73
CA CYS A 26 1.90 -1.13 -18.65
C CYS A 26 1.41 -1.45 -20.06
N ASP A 27 1.95 -2.51 -20.64
CA ASP A 27 1.40 -3.11 -21.85
C ASP A 27 0.28 -4.07 -21.46
N ILE A 28 -0.95 -3.79 -21.92
CA ILE A 28 -2.07 -4.71 -21.74
C ILE A 28 -2.39 -5.31 -23.11
N SER A 29 -2.18 -6.62 -23.23
CA SER A 29 -2.70 -7.41 -24.36
C SER A 29 -4.16 -7.74 -24.07
N ILE A 30 -5.08 -7.18 -24.85
CA ILE A 30 -6.52 -7.43 -24.71
C ILE A 30 -6.95 -8.27 -25.92
N GLY A 31 -6.72 -9.59 -25.80
CA GLY A 31 -6.95 -10.56 -26.87
C GLY A 31 -5.91 -10.51 -28.00
N GLU A 32 -6.05 -11.41 -28.98
CA GLU A 32 -5.08 -11.60 -30.08
C GLU A 32 -5.00 -10.43 -31.09
N MET A 33 -5.77 -9.34 -30.91
CA MET A 33 -6.01 -8.33 -31.97
C MET A 33 -5.50 -6.93 -31.67
N ILE A 34 -5.37 -6.52 -30.40
CA ILE A 34 -5.05 -5.13 -30.06
C ILE A 34 -4.08 -5.08 -28.89
N LYS A 35 -3.00 -4.31 -29.08
CA LYS A 35 -2.09 -3.88 -28.03
C LYS A 35 -2.38 -2.43 -27.69
N ALA A 36 -2.73 -2.16 -26.44
CA ALA A 36 -2.88 -0.80 -25.93
C ALA A 36 -1.69 -0.46 -25.02
N THR A 37 -1.05 0.66 -25.31
CA THR A 37 0.09 1.18 -24.55
C THR A 37 -0.29 2.55 -23.99
N LEU A 38 -0.37 2.64 -22.68
CA LEU A 38 -0.64 3.88 -21.96
C LEU A 38 0.68 4.57 -21.63
N TYR A 39 0.79 5.87 -21.91
CA TYR A 39 1.94 6.70 -21.56
C TYR A 39 1.57 7.64 -20.39
N PRO A 40 1.88 7.25 -19.14
CA PRO A 40 1.38 7.94 -17.94
C PRO A 40 1.81 9.40 -17.84
N GLU A 41 2.98 9.75 -18.38
CA GLU A 41 3.53 11.11 -18.32
C GLU A 41 2.90 12.07 -19.34
N SER A 42 2.06 11.56 -20.26
CA SER A 42 1.49 12.38 -21.34
C SER A 42 -0.02 12.23 -21.52
N ASP A 43 -0.69 11.45 -20.67
CA ASP A 43 -2.12 11.09 -20.80
C ASP A 43 -2.49 10.55 -22.20
N LYS A 44 -1.51 9.99 -22.94
CA LYS A 44 -1.72 9.44 -24.28
C LYS A 44 -1.89 7.93 -24.22
N LEU A 45 -2.95 7.45 -24.87
CA LEU A 45 -3.18 6.03 -25.14
C LEU A 45 -2.84 5.74 -26.59
N LYS A 46 -1.87 4.85 -26.83
CA LYS A 46 -1.55 4.32 -28.15
C LYS A 46 -2.19 2.96 -28.32
N ILE A 47 -2.87 2.75 -29.44
CA ILE A 47 -3.53 1.50 -29.77
C ILE A 47 -2.90 0.96 -31.05
N GLU A 48 -2.30 -0.21 -30.97
CA GLU A 48 -1.69 -0.96 -32.08
C GLU A 48 -2.54 -2.19 -32.38
N PHE A 49 -2.97 -2.36 -33.62
CA PHE A 49 -3.66 -3.57 -34.06
C PHE A 49 -2.62 -4.61 -34.48
N ILE A 50 -2.63 -5.79 -33.83
CA ILE A 50 -1.70 -6.89 -34.13
C ILE A 50 -2.29 -7.70 -35.31
N GLU A 51 -1.48 -7.95 -36.33
CA GLU A 51 -1.88 -8.53 -37.62
C GLU A 51 -2.65 -9.86 -37.51
N ARG A 52 -3.93 -9.85 -37.89
CA ARG A 52 -4.56 -10.86 -38.78
C ARG A 52 -5.67 -10.21 -39.62
N SER A 53 -5.30 -9.32 -40.54
CA SER A 53 -6.23 -8.63 -41.48
C SER A 53 -6.98 -9.56 -42.44
N ARG A 54 -6.74 -10.88 -42.42
CA ARG A 54 -7.42 -11.87 -43.27
C ARG A 54 -8.66 -12.52 -42.64
N LYS A 55 -8.91 -12.37 -41.33
CA LYS A 55 -10.07 -13.00 -40.66
C LYS A 55 -11.32 -12.13 -40.59
N TYR A 56 -11.22 -10.84 -40.92
CA TYR A 56 -12.25 -9.84 -40.60
C TYR A 56 -12.75 -9.00 -41.77
N GLU A 57 -12.34 -9.28 -43.02
CA GLU A 57 -13.07 -8.77 -44.21
C GLU A 57 -14.55 -9.26 -44.24
N HIS A 58 -14.93 -10.20 -43.36
CA HIS A 58 -16.28 -10.75 -43.23
C HIS A 58 -17.16 -10.14 -42.12
N ILE A 59 -16.66 -9.20 -41.29
CA ILE A 59 -17.41 -8.64 -40.14
C ILE A 59 -17.86 -7.17 -40.36
N ASP A 60 -17.55 -6.59 -41.53
CA ASP A 60 -18.04 -5.26 -41.96
C ASP A 60 -17.67 -4.10 -41.00
N ASP A 61 -16.65 -4.29 -40.15
CA ASP A 61 -16.16 -3.37 -39.13
C ASP A 61 -14.95 -2.54 -39.58
N LEU A 62 -14.26 -2.97 -40.64
CA LEU A 62 -13.12 -2.29 -41.26
C LEU A 62 -13.30 -2.23 -42.78
N ASN A 63 -13.02 -1.07 -43.36
CA ASN A 63 -12.95 -0.88 -44.82
C ASN A 63 -11.56 -0.34 -45.21
N TYR A 64 -11.21 -0.34 -46.50
CA TYR A 64 -9.93 0.18 -46.95
C TYR A 64 -10.00 0.93 -48.28
N ASP A 65 -9.11 1.91 -48.42
CA ASP A 65 -8.84 2.56 -49.70
C ASP A 65 -7.47 2.13 -50.23
N LEU A 66 -7.36 1.93 -51.54
CA LEU A 66 -6.08 1.72 -52.20
C LEU A 66 -5.49 3.06 -52.63
N LYS A 67 -4.34 3.42 -52.07
CA LYS A 67 -3.59 4.62 -52.50
C LYS A 67 -2.30 4.21 -53.20
N LYS A 68 -2.03 4.82 -54.36
CA LYS A 68 -0.79 4.59 -55.11
C LYS A 68 0.42 5.11 -54.33
N GLY A 69 1.43 4.26 -54.15
CA GLY A 69 2.69 4.65 -53.53
C GLY A 69 3.60 5.37 -54.53
N ASN A 70 4.44 6.29 -54.06
CA ASN A 70 5.32 7.12 -54.90
C ASN A 70 6.46 6.40 -55.64
N LYS A 71 6.52 5.05 -55.60
CA LYS A 71 7.41 4.16 -56.41
C LYS A 71 7.21 2.68 -56.05
N GLY A 72 5.96 2.22 -55.91
CA GLY A 72 5.65 0.82 -55.56
C GLY A 72 4.15 0.50 -55.68
N PRO A 73 3.75 -0.78 -55.49
CA PRO A 73 2.36 -1.19 -55.63
C PRO A 73 1.43 -0.42 -54.67
N SER A 74 0.17 -0.26 -55.06
CA SER A 74 -0.84 0.43 -54.25
C SER A 74 -0.94 -0.19 -52.86
N LYS A 75 -1.01 0.65 -51.83
CA LYS A 75 -1.13 0.23 -50.43
C LYS A 75 -2.58 0.34 -49.97
N LYS A 76 -3.07 -0.64 -49.21
CA LYS A 76 -4.35 -0.58 -48.51
C LYS A 76 -4.21 0.33 -47.28
N TYR A 77 -5.10 1.30 -47.14
CA TYR A 77 -5.26 2.15 -45.96
C TYR A 77 -6.59 1.82 -45.32
N TYR A 78 -6.55 1.17 -44.15
CA TYR A 78 -7.75 0.74 -43.45
C TYR A 78 -8.33 1.85 -42.59
N TYR A 79 -9.65 1.90 -42.50
CA TYR A 79 -10.40 2.78 -41.61
C TYR A 79 -11.61 2.03 -41.05
N LEU A 80 -12.10 2.46 -39.89
CA LEU A 80 -13.27 1.88 -39.26
C LEU A 80 -14.53 2.27 -40.04
N THR A 81 -15.43 1.31 -40.24
CA THR A 81 -16.79 1.60 -40.72
C THR A 81 -17.62 2.21 -39.59
N ASN A 82 -18.84 2.67 -39.89
CA ASN A 82 -19.77 3.14 -38.86
C ASN A 82 -20.01 2.05 -37.79
N LEU A 83 -20.15 0.79 -38.20
CA LEU A 83 -20.29 -0.34 -37.28
C LEU A 83 -19.01 -0.54 -36.44
N GLY A 84 -17.84 -0.50 -37.08
CA GLY A 84 -16.55 -0.58 -36.38
C GLY A 84 -16.37 0.54 -35.35
N GLN A 85 -16.84 1.74 -35.66
CA GLN A 85 -16.80 2.87 -34.72
C GLN A 85 -17.79 2.71 -33.55
N VAL A 86 -18.98 2.16 -33.78
CA VAL A 86 -19.94 1.82 -32.72
C VAL A 86 -19.35 0.75 -31.79
N LEU A 87 -18.80 -0.33 -32.33
CA LEU A 87 -18.17 -1.40 -31.56
C LEU A 87 -16.95 -0.90 -30.77
N PHE A 88 -16.12 -0.06 -31.41
CA PHE A 88 -15.00 0.60 -30.73
C PHE A 88 -15.49 1.47 -29.57
N ASN A 89 -16.49 2.31 -29.77
CA ASN A 89 -17.04 3.16 -28.72
C ASN A 89 -17.67 2.34 -27.57
N GLN A 90 -18.36 1.24 -27.87
CA GLN A 90 -18.85 0.32 -26.85
C GLN A 90 -17.70 -0.31 -26.05
N PHE A 91 -16.62 -0.71 -26.72
CA PHE A 91 -15.42 -1.22 -26.06
C PHE A 91 -14.77 -0.17 -25.15
N ILE A 92 -14.60 1.07 -25.62
CA ILE A 92 -14.07 2.18 -24.82
C ILE A 92 -14.95 2.45 -23.60
N ASN A 93 -16.28 2.50 -23.79
CA ASN A 93 -17.21 2.74 -22.69
C ASN A 93 -17.20 1.60 -21.66
N ARG A 94 -17.13 0.35 -22.11
CA ARG A 94 -17.16 -0.82 -21.21
C ARG A 94 -15.84 -1.02 -20.48
N ASN A 95 -14.72 -0.88 -21.18
CA ASN A 95 -13.43 -1.34 -20.66
C ASN A 95 -12.48 -0.18 -20.30
N ILE A 96 -12.60 1.00 -20.93
CA ILE A 96 -11.65 2.11 -20.72
C ILE A 96 -12.20 3.16 -19.74
N LYS A 97 -13.49 3.52 -19.83
CA LYS A 97 -14.11 4.48 -18.89
C LYS A 97 -14.07 4.02 -17.43
N LEU A 98 -13.99 2.71 -17.18
CA LEU A 98 -13.77 2.15 -15.85
C LEU A 98 -12.48 2.70 -15.22
N PHE A 99 -11.38 2.84 -15.98
CA PHE A 99 -10.12 3.41 -15.49
C PHE A 99 -10.17 4.92 -15.22
N TYR A 100 -11.20 5.61 -15.72
CA TYR A 100 -11.46 7.02 -15.43
C TYR A 100 -12.45 7.24 -14.29
N SER A 101 -13.06 6.18 -13.75
CA SER A 101 -13.88 6.26 -12.55
C SER A 101 -13.05 6.76 -11.38
N THR A 102 -13.56 7.75 -10.63
CA THR A 102 -12.93 8.26 -9.41
C THR A 102 -12.67 7.16 -8.39
N LYS A 103 -13.51 6.13 -8.34
CA LYS A 103 -13.36 4.98 -7.44
C LYS A 103 -12.19 4.08 -7.86
N ILE A 104 -12.04 3.79 -9.15
CA ILE A 104 -10.93 2.97 -9.68
C ILE A 104 -9.62 3.78 -9.68
N LYS A 105 -9.66 5.08 -9.97
CA LYS A 105 -8.50 5.97 -9.79
C LYS A 105 -8.02 5.96 -8.34
N LYS A 106 -8.93 6.07 -7.34
CA LYS A 106 -8.55 5.95 -5.93
C LYS A 106 -7.88 4.60 -5.64
N ILE A 107 -8.44 3.48 -6.12
CA ILE A 107 -7.86 2.14 -5.95
C ILE A 107 -6.46 2.04 -6.60
N LEU A 108 -6.30 2.55 -7.83
CA LEU A 108 -5.03 2.51 -8.57
C LEU A 108 -3.99 3.46 -7.99
N THR A 109 -4.38 4.63 -7.50
CA THR A 109 -3.49 5.56 -6.82
C THR A 109 -3.01 4.98 -5.48
N ILE A 110 -3.89 4.29 -4.73
CA ILE A 110 -3.49 3.55 -3.53
C ILE A 110 -2.53 2.42 -3.88
N GLY A 111 -2.83 1.64 -4.94
CA GLY A 111 -1.95 0.58 -5.41
C GLY A 111 -0.57 1.08 -5.89
N LEU A 112 -0.52 2.16 -6.67
CA LEU A 112 0.73 2.70 -7.22
C LEU A 112 1.62 3.38 -6.16
N ILE A 113 1.03 3.97 -5.12
CA ILE A 113 1.80 4.51 -3.98
C ILE A 113 2.44 3.38 -3.16
N LEU A 114 1.84 2.18 -3.16
CA LEU A 114 2.31 1.02 -2.39
C LEU A 114 3.28 0.09 -3.16
N ILE A 115 3.32 0.15 -4.50
CA ILE A 115 4.06 -0.82 -5.34
C ILE A 115 5.49 -0.36 -5.71
N GLY A 116 5.91 0.84 -5.29
CA GLY A 116 7.18 1.45 -5.71
C GLY A 116 8.48 0.69 -5.36
N ASN A 117 8.49 -0.32 -4.48
CA ASN A 117 9.69 -1.12 -4.15
C ASN A 117 9.40 -2.44 -3.39
N PHE A 118 8.42 -3.24 -3.80
CA PHE A 118 8.18 -4.55 -3.14
C PHE A 118 8.19 -5.72 -4.12
N CYS A 119 9.33 -6.42 -4.19
CA CYS A 119 9.34 -7.81 -4.62
C CYS A 119 8.84 -8.72 -3.48
N LEU A 120 7.96 -9.65 -3.87
CA LEU A 120 7.43 -10.86 -3.20
C LEU A 120 6.03 -10.72 -2.55
N GLY A 121 5.09 -11.52 -3.07
CA GLY A 121 3.64 -11.36 -2.92
C GLY A 121 3.00 -11.70 -1.57
N GLN A 122 3.74 -12.28 -0.61
CA GLN A 122 3.16 -12.61 0.71
C GLN A 122 2.96 -11.37 1.60
N ASN A 123 3.85 -10.37 1.53
CA ASN A 123 3.71 -9.12 2.29
C ASN A 123 2.52 -8.28 1.78
N ILE A 124 2.38 -8.23 0.45
CA ILE A 124 1.31 -7.47 -0.22
C ILE A 124 -0.06 -7.92 0.29
N ASP A 125 -0.25 -9.22 0.54
CA ASP A 125 -1.53 -9.74 1.02
C ASP A 125 -1.85 -9.31 2.46
N GLN A 126 -0.91 -9.39 3.41
CA GLN A 126 -1.16 -8.94 4.79
C GLN A 126 -1.34 -7.43 4.89
N VAL A 127 -0.52 -6.65 4.18
CA VAL A 127 -0.67 -5.19 4.15
C VAL A 127 -2.01 -4.80 3.52
N ASN A 128 -2.39 -5.37 2.39
CA ASN A 128 -3.69 -5.09 1.76
C ASN A 128 -4.86 -5.48 2.68
N LYS A 129 -4.77 -6.64 3.34
CA LYS A 129 -5.79 -7.07 4.31
C LYS A 129 -5.85 -6.14 5.51
N TRP A 130 -4.71 -5.63 5.98
CA TRP A 130 -4.65 -4.67 7.08
C TRP A 130 -5.32 -3.36 6.70
N ILE A 131 -4.92 -2.77 5.56
CA ILE A 131 -5.56 -1.56 5.04
C ILE A 131 -7.06 -1.78 4.86
N TYR A 132 -7.48 -2.92 4.32
CA TYR A 132 -8.91 -3.26 4.20
C TYR A 132 -9.61 -3.27 5.57
N GLN A 133 -9.01 -3.83 6.62
CA GLN A 133 -9.56 -3.83 7.98
C GLN A 133 -9.62 -2.43 8.60
N LEU A 134 -8.68 -1.54 8.28
CA LEU A 134 -8.71 -0.14 8.72
C LEU A 134 -9.84 0.64 8.03
N GLU A 135 -10.08 0.38 6.74
CA GLU A 135 -11.16 1.03 5.99
C GLU A 135 -12.55 0.42 6.28
N ASN A 136 -12.58 -0.80 6.82
CA ASN A 136 -13.80 -1.54 7.16
C ASN A 136 -13.70 -2.07 8.59
N PRO A 137 -13.60 -1.19 9.60
CA PRO A 137 -13.45 -1.61 10.98
C PRO A 137 -14.71 -2.32 11.46
N THR A 138 -14.54 -3.27 12.38
CA THR A 138 -15.67 -4.00 12.99
C THR A 138 -16.42 -3.16 14.03
N SER A 139 -15.88 -2.01 14.43
CA SER A 139 -16.43 -1.12 15.44
C SER A 139 -16.57 0.29 14.87
N ASP A 140 -17.74 0.88 15.07
CA ASP A 140 -18.07 2.24 14.61
C ASP A 140 -17.16 3.32 15.21
N LYS A 141 -16.47 3.00 16.34
CA LYS A 141 -15.50 3.88 16.99
C LYS A 141 -14.26 4.16 16.11
N TYR A 142 -13.89 3.23 15.22
CA TYR A 142 -12.65 3.31 14.45
C TYR A 142 -12.89 3.64 12.97
N VAL A 143 -14.11 4.02 12.59
CA VAL A 143 -14.42 4.43 11.21
C VAL A 143 -13.63 5.70 10.89
N LEU A 144 -12.88 5.67 9.79
CA LEU A 144 -11.98 6.75 9.40
C LEU A 144 -12.66 7.70 8.41
N LYS A 145 -12.63 9.01 8.68
CA LYS A 145 -12.97 10.03 7.69
C LYS A 145 -12.11 9.86 6.44
N ALA A 146 -12.67 10.11 5.25
CA ALA A 146 -11.98 9.87 3.98
C ALA A 146 -10.79 10.82 3.72
N ASP A 147 -10.74 11.97 4.39
CA ASP A 147 -9.74 13.00 4.15
C ASP A 147 -8.38 12.63 4.75
N ASN A 148 -7.32 12.80 3.94
CA ASN A 148 -5.96 12.74 4.42
C ASN A 148 -5.50 14.13 4.88
N LEU A 149 -5.28 14.27 6.18
CA LEU A 149 -5.08 15.54 6.87
C LEU A 149 -3.61 15.79 7.26
N ILE A 150 -2.64 15.25 6.50
CA ILE A 150 -1.21 15.47 6.75
C ILE A 150 -0.89 16.96 6.93
N ASP A 151 -1.36 17.82 6.04
CA ASP A 151 -1.06 19.26 6.11
C ASP A 151 -1.63 19.94 7.36
N LYS A 152 -2.79 19.47 7.85
CA LYS A 152 -3.40 19.96 9.09
C LYS A 152 -2.54 19.58 10.30
N TYR A 153 -1.99 18.38 10.30
CA TYR A 153 -1.24 17.84 11.44
C TYR A 153 0.29 17.96 11.32
N LYS A 154 0.79 18.59 10.25
CA LYS A 154 2.23 18.68 9.95
C LYS A 154 3.06 19.36 11.03
N THR A 155 2.48 20.24 11.85
CA THR A 155 3.20 20.96 12.91
C THR A 155 3.38 20.10 14.15
N TYR A 156 2.55 19.08 14.36
CA TYR A 156 2.67 18.17 15.48
C TYR A 156 3.83 17.20 15.30
N ASN A 157 4.43 16.80 16.42
CA ASN A 157 5.51 15.83 16.43
C ASN A 157 5.03 14.51 17.06
N PHE A 158 4.91 13.46 16.24
CA PHE A 158 4.47 12.13 16.67
C PHE A 158 5.60 11.26 17.23
N SER A 159 6.84 11.76 17.29
CA SER A 159 8.01 10.94 17.65
C SER A 159 7.88 10.30 19.03
N THR A 160 7.30 11.02 19.99
CA THR A 160 7.06 10.52 21.35
C THR A 160 5.96 9.47 21.42
N LEU A 161 4.97 9.53 20.51
CA LEU A 161 3.85 8.59 20.44
C LEU A 161 4.25 7.28 19.76
N MET A 162 5.26 7.29 18.88
CA MET A 162 5.79 6.08 18.24
C MET A 162 6.54 5.16 19.22
N ILE A 163 6.87 5.66 20.41
CA ILE A 163 7.36 4.86 21.53
C ILE A 163 6.12 4.34 22.28
N PRO A 164 5.90 3.02 22.35
CA PRO A 164 4.73 2.47 23.02
C PRO A 164 4.84 2.66 24.54
N LYS A 165 3.70 2.62 25.25
CA LYS A 165 3.67 2.72 26.72
C LYS A 165 4.07 1.39 27.39
N SER A 166 3.98 0.29 26.65
CA SER A 166 4.42 -1.04 27.03
C SER A 166 5.26 -1.68 25.92
N ASP A 167 6.07 -2.68 26.28
CA ASP A 167 6.96 -3.34 25.31
C ASP A 167 6.21 -3.90 24.11
N PHE A 168 6.83 -3.80 22.94
CA PHE A 168 6.31 -4.47 21.76
C PHE A 168 6.27 -5.99 21.94
N ILE A 169 5.12 -6.56 21.58
CA ILE A 169 4.97 -7.99 21.35
C ILE A 169 4.95 -8.26 19.85
N GLY A 170 5.58 -9.33 19.40
CA GLY A 170 5.88 -9.54 17.98
C GLY A 170 6.48 -10.89 17.66
N TYR A 171 6.25 -11.33 16.44
CA TYR A 171 6.75 -12.58 15.89
C TYR A 171 7.45 -12.38 14.54
N ILE A 172 8.32 -13.32 14.17
CA ILE A 172 8.99 -13.42 12.88
C ILE A 172 8.92 -14.85 12.35
N GLY A 173 8.61 -14.99 11.05
CA GLY A 173 8.48 -16.26 10.35
C GLY A 173 7.14 -16.96 10.59
N ASP A 174 6.88 -17.98 9.75
CA ASP A 174 5.64 -18.75 9.77
C ASP A 174 5.50 -19.66 11.00
N ASP A 175 6.60 -19.87 11.74
CA ASP A 175 6.62 -20.62 12.99
C ASP A 175 6.41 -19.74 14.23
N TYR A 176 6.02 -18.47 14.02
CA TYR A 176 5.75 -17.48 15.06
C TYR A 176 6.90 -17.32 16.06
N LYS A 177 8.16 -17.31 15.60
CA LYS A 177 9.29 -17.11 16.51
C LYS A 177 9.23 -15.72 17.15
N ARG A 178 9.42 -15.62 18.46
CA ARG A 178 9.43 -14.34 19.18
C ARG A 178 10.54 -13.43 18.64
N ILE A 179 10.18 -12.19 18.36
CA ILE A 179 11.11 -11.09 18.08
C ILE A 179 10.84 -9.94 19.04
N TYR A 180 11.88 -9.39 19.65
CA TYR A 180 11.78 -8.13 20.40
C TYR A 180 12.27 -6.99 19.52
N ILE A 181 11.57 -5.86 19.57
CA ILE A 181 11.93 -4.62 18.87
C ILE A 181 11.97 -3.52 19.91
N TYR A 182 13.07 -2.77 19.94
CA TYR A 182 13.26 -1.63 20.83
C TYR A 182 13.64 -0.41 20.00
N PHE A 183 12.97 0.71 20.21
CA PHE A 183 13.38 1.99 19.64
C PHE A 183 14.24 2.75 20.64
N THR A 184 15.42 3.18 20.21
CA THR A 184 16.38 3.92 21.05
C THR A 184 16.34 5.42 20.81
N SER A 185 15.95 5.84 19.60
CA SER A 185 15.78 7.25 19.25
C SER A 185 14.79 7.39 18.11
N ILE A 186 13.94 8.43 18.16
CA ILE A 186 13.02 8.79 17.09
C ILE A 186 13.05 10.31 16.94
N ILE A 187 13.40 10.77 15.75
CA ILE A 187 13.57 12.19 15.42
C ILE A 187 12.76 12.51 14.18
N LYS A 188 11.89 13.51 14.29
CA LYS A 188 11.14 14.03 13.15
C LYS A 188 12.07 14.84 12.25
N ASP A 189 12.06 14.53 10.96
CA ASP A 189 12.65 15.36 9.92
C ASP A 189 11.71 16.53 9.60
N THR A 190 12.13 17.75 9.89
CA THR A 190 11.30 18.95 9.72
C THR A 190 11.06 19.32 8.27
N LEU A 191 11.87 18.81 7.34
CA LEU A 191 11.73 19.11 5.91
C LEU A 191 10.74 18.17 5.24
N THR A 192 10.79 16.88 5.56
CA THR A 192 9.93 15.86 4.92
C THR A 192 8.71 15.47 5.75
N ASN A 193 8.68 15.81 7.05
CA ASN A 193 7.73 15.29 8.04
C ASN A 193 7.79 13.77 8.25
N ASP A 194 8.88 13.13 7.80
CA ASP A 194 9.18 11.73 8.10
C ASP A 194 9.89 11.60 9.45
N TYR A 195 10.05 10.37 9.93
CA TYR A 195 10.70 10.08 11.20
C TYR A 195 11.91 9.19 10.96
N LYS A 196 13.09 9.65 11.39
CA LYS A 196 14.30 8.84 11.44
C LYS A 196 14.38 8.19 12.82
N LEU A 197 14.70 6.91 12.85
CA LEU A 197 14.83 6.19 14.11
C LEU A 197 16.02 5.25 14.13
N THR A 198 16.49 4.97 15.34
CA THR A 198 17.43 3.90 15.63
C THR A 198 16.80 2.95 16.64
N GLY A 199 17.24 1.70 16.62
CA GLY A 199 16.72 0.68 17.51
C GLY A 199 17.50 -0.62 17.47
N LEU A 200 16.90 -1.63 18.08
CA LEU A 200 17.48 -2.95 18.27
C LEU A 200 16.42 -4.02 18.08
N SER A 201 16.77 -5.06 17.34
CA SER A 201 16.02 -6.30 17.24
C SER A 201 16.69 -7.42 18.04
N LEU A 202 15.89 -8.35 18.55
CA LEU A 202 16.39 -9.57 19.19
C LEU A 202 15.53 -10.78 18.81
N VAL A 203 16.14 -11.78 18.18
CA VAL A 203 15.50 -13.06 17.83
C VAL A 203 16.31 -14.21 18.42
N GLY A 204 15.79 -14.84 19.48
CA GLY A 204 16.59 -15.75 20.29
C GLY A 204 17.78 -15.00 20.90
N ASN A 205 19.01 -15.39 20.55
CA ASN A 205 20.24 -14.73 20.99
C ASN A 205 20.82 -13.77 19.93
N ASN A 206 20.18 -13.65 18.76
CA ASN A 206 20.67 -12.80 17.68
C ASN A 206 20.18 -11.38 17.90
N LYS A 207 21.10 -10.50 18.32
CA LYS A 207 20.87 -9.08 18.54
C LYS A 207 21.41 -8.29 17.36
N CYS A 208 20.58 -7.45 16.75
CA CYS A 208 20.99 -6.54 15.69
C CYS A 208 20.53 -5.12 15.99
N GLU A 209 21.42 -4.15 15.79
CA GLU A 209 21.08 -2.73 15.81
C GLU A 209 20.54 -2.37 14.43
N PHE A 210 19.55 -1.48 14.38
CA PHE A 210 19.00 -0.99 13.13
C PHE A 210 18.83 0.53 13.14
N GLU A 211 18.85 1.09 11.94
CA GLU A 211 18.45 2.46 11.66
C GLU A 211 17.38 2.45 10.57
N GLY A 212 16.55 3.48 10.52
CA GLY A 212 15.63 3.60 9.41
C GLY A 212 14.66 4.75 9.50
N ILE A 213 13.65 4.68 8.63
CA ILE A 213 12.74 5.79 8.38
C ILE A 213 11.30 5.29 8.42
N ILE A 214 10.41 6.06 9.05
CA ILE A 214 8.97 5.97 8.89
C ILE A 214 8.52 7.18 8.05
N LYS A 215 7.96 6.91 6.88
CA LYS A 215 7.36 7.92 6.00
C LYS A 215 5.87 8.03 6.29
N VAL A 216 5.41 9.22 6.68
CA VAL A 216 3.98 9.43 6.95
C VAL A 216 3.22 9.46 5.63
N LYS A 217 2.23 8.57 5.48
CA LYS A 217 1.41 8.46 4.26
C LYS A 217 0.02 9.02 4.47
N GLN A 218 -0.54 8.81 5.65
CA GLN A 218 -1.85 9.33 6.00
C GLN A 218 -1.91 9.76 7.45
N ILE A 219 -2.63 10.85 7.70
CA ILE A 219 -3.14 11.19 9.03
C ILE A 219 -4.64 11.41 8.85
N ARG A 220 -5.46 10.56 9.47
CA ARG A 220 -6.92 10.58 9.30
C ARG A 220 -7.57 10.69 10.67
N GLU A 221 -8.68 11.40 10.73
CA GLU A 221 -9.51 11.46 11.93
C GLU A 221 -10.55 10.33 11.93
N PHE A 222 -10.98 9.90 13.11
CA PHE A 222 -12.16 9.06 13.25
C PHE A 222 -13.43 9.86 12.96
N GLU A 223 -14.46 9.21 12.42
CA GLU A 223 -15.79 9.79 12.20
C GLU A 223 -16.48 10.10 13.53
N ASN A 224 -16.34 9.20 14.50
CA ASN A 224 -16.93 9.30 15.82
C ASN A 224 -15.82 9.39 16.88
N MET A 225 -15.96 10.31 17.83
CA MET A 225 -15.09 10.33 19.00
C MET A 225 -15.52 9.23 19.99
N HIS A 226 -14.55 8.66 20.69
CA HIS A 226 -14.76 7.73 21.79
C HIS A 226 -14.12 8.26 23.08
N PHE A 227 -14.71 7.92 24.22
CA PHE A 227 -14.36 8.54 25.51
C PHE A 227 -14.02 7.50 26.59
N GLY A 228 -13.64 6.29 26.18
CA GLY A 228 -13.28 5.20 27.08
C GLY A 228 -14.50 4.53 27.71
N VAL A 229 -14.23 3.63 28.66
CA VAL A 229 -15.26 2.92 29.43
C VAL A 229 -16.13 3.94 30.16
N ASP A 230 -17.46 3.77 30.09
CA ASP A 230 -18.45 4.67 30.70
C ASP A 230 -18.27 6.16 30.36
N GLU A 231 -17.68 6.45 29.20
CA GLU A 231 -17.40 7.80 28.70
C GLU A 231 -16.59 8.69 29.67
N ILE A 232 -15.71 8.11 30.48
CA ILE A 232 -14.93 8.84 31.50
C ILE A 232 -14.18 10.07 30.97
N TYR A 233 -13.79 10.09 29.69
CA TYR A 233 -13.07 11.19 29.06
C TYR A 233 -13.97 12.20 28.32
N LYS A 234 -15.30 12.09 28.40
CA LYS A 234 -16.25 12.91 27.62
C LYS A 234 -16.13 14.40 27.87
N ASN A 235 -15.79 14.77 29.11
CA ASN A 235 -15.72 16.16 29.54
C ASN A 235 -14.29 16.73 29.50
N GLU A 236 -13.31 15.97 29.01
CA GLU A 236 -11.90 16.41 28.92
C GLU A 236 -11.64 17.39 27.76
N GLY A 237 -12.66 17.60 26.90
CA GLY A 237 -12.57 18.56 25.80
C GLY A 237 -11.65 18.11 24.66
N ILE A 238 -11.61 16.80 24.39
CA ILE A 238 -10.89 16.23 23.24
C ILE A 238 -11.37 16.90 21.95
N LYS A 239 -10.43 17.44 21.17
CA LYS A 239 -10.70 18.19 19.94
C LYS A 239 -10.68 17.31 18.69
N ALA A 240 -9.83 16.29 18.68
CA ALA A 240 -9.69 15.37 17.55
C ALA A 240 -9.11 14.04 18.01
N GLN A 241 -9.45 12.96 17.30
CA GLN A 241 -8.91 11.61 17.48
C GLN A 241 -8.69 11.01 16.10
N GLY A 242 -7.71 10.13 15.96
CA GLY A 242 -7.45 9.53 14.67
C GLY A 242 -6.32 8.52 14.63
N LEU A 243 -5.93 8.25 13.38
CA LEU A 243 -4.93 7.27 13.02
C LEU A 243 -3.87 7.89 12.11
N LEU A 244 -2.62 7.66 12.44
CA LEU A 244 -1.48 7.85 11.54
C LEU A 244 -1.16 6.53 10.86
N ILE A 245 -0.97 6.55 9.53
CA ILE A 245 -0.51 5.42 8.74
C ILE A 245 0.83 5.80 8.10
N GLY A 246 1.85 4.99 8.34
CA GLY A 246 3.20 5.20 7.81
C GLY A 246 3.75 3.97 7.10
N GLU A 247 4.61 4.17 6.11
CA GLU A 247 5.48 3.12 5.58
C GLU A 247 6.80 3.15 6.33
N TYR A 248 7.32 2.01 6.74
CA TYR A 248 8.59 1.93 7.44
C TYR A 248 9.61 1.10 6.66
N HIS A 249 10.87 1.49 6.77
CA HIS A 249 12.02 0.73 6.28
C HIS A 249 13.16 0.86 7.29
N PHE A 250 13.45 -0.23 8.00
CA PHE A 250 14.53 -0.33 8.98
C PHE A 250 15.58 -1.30 8.50
N LYS A 251 16.84 -0.94 8.63
CA LYS A 251 18.00 -1.69 8.14
C LYS A 251 18.88 -2.04 9.33
N GLU A 252 19.06 -3.33 9.57
CA GLU A 252 20.01 -3.79 10.58
C GLU A 252 21.45 -3.53 10.10
N ASP A 253 22.42 -3.49 11.02
CA ASP A 253 23.82 -3.38 10.64
C ASP A 253 24.24 -4.65 9.88
N ILE A 254 24.59 -4.48 8.60
CA ILE A 254 25.03 -5.53 7.69
C ILE A 254 26.28 -6.30 8.18
N LYS A 255 27.03 -5.73 9.14
CA LYS A 255 28.19 -6.38 9.76
C LYS A 255 27.80 -7.38 10.86
N GLN A 256 26.56 -7.34 11.35
CA GLN A 256 26.09 -8.24 12.39
C GLN A 256 25.59 -9.57 11.78
N GLN A 257 25.68 -10.65 12.55
CA GLN A 257 25.25 -11.95 12.07
C GLN A 257 23.72 -12.02 11.94
N ASN A 258 23.26 -12.75 10.92
CA ASN A 258 21.84 -12.93 10.62
C ASN A 258 21.07 -11.60 10.57
N SER A 259 21.69 -10.56 10.00
CA SER A 259 21.10 -9.24 9.78
C SER A 259 20.28 -9.17 8.49
N GLY A 260 19.31 -8.28 8.49
CA GLY A 260 18.46 -8.00 7.34
C GLY A 260 17.79 -6.64 7.45
N GLU A 261 16.65 -6.49 6.78
CA GLU A 261 15.86 -5.26 6.81
C GLU A 261 14.39 -5.54 7.06
N PHE A 262 13.79 -4.71 7.90
CA PHE A 262 12.36 -4.69 8.16
C PHE A 262 11.67 -3.70 7.24
N ILE A 263 10.58 -4.13 6.62
CA ILE A 263 9.85 -3.25 5.71
C ILE A 263 8.36 -3.56 5.73
N GLY A 264 7.54 -2.51 5.82
CA GLY A 264 6.10 -2.66 5.93
C GLY A 264 5.34 -1.36 6.20
N VAL A 265 4.18 -1.51 6.82
CA VAL A 265 3.28 -0.41 7.19
C VAL A 265 3.07 -0.41 8.71
N MET A 266 3.01 0.79 9.28
CA MET A 266 2.71 0.99 10.69
C MET A 266 1.47 1.85 10.89
N THR A 267 0.84 1.69 12.04
CA THR A 267 -0.34 2.46 12.48
C THR A 267 -0.17 2.94 13.91
N LEU A 268 -0.59 4.17 14.18
CA LEU A 268 -0.54 4.81 15.49
C LEU A 268 -1.85 5.59 15.73
N TYR A 269 -2.55 5.27 16.81
CA TYR A 269 -3.71 6.03 17.28
C TYR A 269 -3.27 7.21 18.14
N TRP A 270 -3.94 8.34 17.94
CA TRP A 270 -3.61 9.61 18.57
C TRP A 270 -4.87 10.43 18.87
N TYR A 271 -4.77 11.35 19.83
CA TYR A 271 -5.77 12.38 20.06
C TYR A 271 -5.16 13.74 20.35
N ILE A 272 -5.94 14.80 20.12
CA ILE A 272 -5.61 16.18 20.50
C ILE A 272 -6.53 16.60 21.63
N ASP A 273 -5.95 17.06 22.73
CA ASP A 273 -6.70 17.53 23.89
C ASP A 273 -7.22 18.98 23.71
N ARG A 274 -7.90 19.48 24.75
CA ARG A 274 -8.42 20.86 24.78
C ARG A 274 -7.34 21.95 24.66
N PHE A 275 -6.08 21.63 24.94
CA PHE A 275 -4.93 22.54 24.90
C PHE A 275 -4.14 22.44 23.60
N ASP A 276 -4.65 21.74 22.58
CA ASP A 276 -3.96 21.47 21.32
C ASP A 276 -2.65 20.70 21.52
N ILE A 277 -2.61 19.81 22.52
CA ILE A 277 -1.49 18.91 22.77
C ILE A 277 -1.81 17.55 22.15
N LEU A 278 -0.84 17.00 21.42
CA LEU A 278 -0.90 15.67 20.83
C LEU A 278 -0.55 14.61 21.87
N HIS A 279 -1.43 13.61 21.98
CA HIS A 279 -1.31 12.52 22.94
C HIS A 279 -1.42 11.16 22.28
N TYR A 280 -0.73 10.20 22.89
CA TYR A 280 -0.89 8.78 22.61
C TYR A 280 -2.33 8.37 22.94
N ASP A 281 -3.04 7.74 22.01
CA ASP A 281 -4.40 7.30 22.31
C ASP A 281 -4.39 6.01 23.13
N ASP A 282 -4.59 6.17 24.43
CA ASP A 282 -4.86 5.15 25.44
C ASP A 282 -6.26 5.30 26.06
N ILE A 283 -7.18 5.96 25.35
CA ILE A 283 -8.54 6.23 25.85
C ILE A 283 -9.29 4.92 26.12
N GLU A 284 -9.05 3.92 25.28
CA GLU A 284 -9.66 2.59 25.37
C GLU A 284 -8.71 1.56 25.99
N TRP A 285 -7.70 1.94 26.79
CA TRP A 285 -6.65 0.98 27.24
C TRP A 285 -7.18 -0.20 28.08
N TYR A 286 -8.37 -0.06 28.69
CA TYR A 286 -9.04 -1.14 29.44
C TYR A 286 -9.85 -2.08 28.55
N SER A 287 -9.97 -1.81 27.24
CA SER A 287 -10.69 -2.66 26.30
C SER A 287 -9.87 -3.90 25.93
N ASP A 288 -10.48 -5.08 25.96
CA ASP A 288 -9.85 -6.36 25.59
C ASP A 288 -9.22 -6.32 24.18
N ASN A 289 -9.81 -5.54 23.27
CA ASN A 289 -9.33 -5.42 21.89
C ASN A 289 -8.38 -4.25 21.67
N TYR A 290 -8.00 -3.53 22.73
CA TYR A 290 -7.11 -2.39 22.62
C TYR A 290 -5.74 -2.81 22.09
N LYS A 291 -5.26 -2.00 21.15
CA LYS A 291 -3.97 -2.15 20.48
C LYS A 291 -3.57 -0.81 19.91
N ASN A 292 -2.28 -0.52 19.90
CA ASN A 292 -1.74 0.69 19.31
C ASN A 292 -0.28 0.43 18.88
N ASN A 293 0.36 1.36 18.16
CA ASN A 293 1.67 1.18 17.52
C ASN A 293 1.84 -0.18 16.83
N GLN A 294 0.98 -0.48 15.86
CA GLN A 294 0.96 -1.77 15.18
C GLN A 294 1.82 -1.72 13.91
N TYR A 295 2.65 -2.73 13.68
CA TYR A 295 3.57 -2.87 12.55
C TYR A 295 3.33 -4.19 11.82
N ILE A 296 3.10 -4.10 10.51
CA ILE A 296 2.84 -5.22 9.63
C ILE A 296 3.86 -5.19 8.50
N GLY A 297 4.58 -6.28 8.29
CA GLY A 297 5.52 -6.34 7.18
C GLY A 297 6.35 -7.61 7.17
N ILE A 298 7.57 -7.46 6.64
CA ILE A 298 8.53 -8.54 6.53
C ILE A 298 9.86 -8.14 7.13
N TRP A 299 10.66 -9.15 7.43
CA TRP A 299 12.10 -9.07 7.52
C TRP A 299 12.72 -9.78 6.31
N ARG A 300 13.70 -9.13 5.65
CA ARG A 300 14.43 -9.66 4.50
C ARG A 300 15.91 -9.83 4.82
N ASP A 301 16.40 -11.06 4.71
CA ASP A 301 17.79 -11.44 4.97
C ASP A 301 18.75 -10.79 3.96
N TYR A 302 19.87 -10.23 4.41
CA TYR A 302 20.86 -9.63 3.51
C TYR A 302 21.73 -10.63 2.75
N ASN A 303 21.96 -11.82 3.31
CA ASN A 303 22.85 -12.81 2.72
C ASN A 303 22.18 -13.58 1.58
N ASN A 304 20.94 -14.01 1.78
CA ASN A 304 20.23 -14.88 0.83
C ASN A 304 18.95 -14.26 0.25
N GLY A 305 18.54 -13.07 0.71
CA GLY A 305 17.33 -12.39 0.23
C GLY A 305 16.01 -13.05 0.65
N SER A 306 16.05 -14.09 1.48
CA SER A 306 14.86 -14.76 2.00
C SER A 306 14.03 -13.79 2.84
N GLN A 307 12.71 -13.97 2.79
CA GLN A 307 11.77 -13.12 3.49
C GLN A 307 11.00 -13.91 4.54
N LYS A 308 10.68 -13.25 5.64
CA LYS A 308 9.84 -13.78 6.70
C LYS A 308 8.80 -12.73 7.06
N ILE A 309 7.55 -13.13 7.25
CA ILE A 309 6.54 -12.27 7.87
C ILE A 309 7.08 -11.82 9.22
N CYS A 310 6.97 -10.53 9.54
CA CYS A 310 7.47 -9.98 10.79
C CYS A 310 6.52 -8.88 11.25
N ASN A 311 5.70 -9.21 12.24
CA ASN A 311 4.67 -8.31 12.76
C ASN A 311 4.88 -8.10 14.25
N TRP A 312 4.64 -6.87 14.71
CA TRP A 312 4.71 -6.52 16.13
C TRP A 312 3.74 -5.39 16.44
N GLY A 313 3.44 -5.21 17.71
CA GLY A 313 2.53 -4.17 18.17
C GLY A 313 2.46 -4.08 19.68
N GLU A 314 1.84 -3.00 20.17
CA GLU A 314 1.51 -2.87 21.58
C GLU A 314 0.20 -3.61 21.89
N ARG A 315 0.18 -4.34 23.01
CA ARG A 315 -0.94 -5.14 23.57
C ARG A 315 -1.45 -6.31 22.73
N ARG A 316 -1.51 -6.17 21.41
CA ARG A 316 -1.82 -7.24 20.43
C ARG A 316 -0.88 -7.16 19.23
N ILE A 317 -0.75 -8.29 18.54
CA ILE A 317 0.07 -8.42 17.33
C ILE A 317 -0.85 -8.57 16.11
N PRO A 318 -0.67 -7.79 15.04
CA PRO A 318 -1.42 -7.99 13.80
C PRO A 318 -1.17 -9.37 13.21
N PHE A 319 -2.24 -10.02 12.75
CA PHE A 319 -2.18 -11.33 12.10
C PHE A 319 -1.51 -12.44 12.94
N SER A 320 -1.63 -12.36 14.26
CA SER A 320 -1.15 -13.40 15.18
C SER A 320 -1.81 -14.77 14.96
N GLY A 321 -3.01 -14.83 14.38
CA GLY A 321 -3.65 -16.11 14.05
C GLY A 321 -3.80 -17.00 15.28
N ASP A 322 -3.28 -18.22 15.20
CA ASP A 322 -3.34 -19.21 16.28
C ASP A 322 -2.23 -19.06 17.34
N LEU A 323 -1.34 -18.06 17.19
CA LEU A 323 -0.40 -17.66 18.23
C LEU A 323 -1.13 -17.02 19.41
N ASP A 324 -2.14 -16.19 19.18
CA ASP A 324 -2.85 -15.49 20.25
C ASP A 324 -4.15 -16.22 20.59
N ILE A 325 -4.21 -16.85 21.75
CA ILE A 325 -5.40 -17.54 22.29
C ILE A 325 -6.09 -16.72 23.38
N GLY A 326 -5.65 -15.48 23.58
CA GLY A 326 -6.12 -14.61 24.63
C GLY A 326 -7.48 -13.99 24.35
N VAL A 327 -8.42 -14.17 25.27
CA VAL A 327 -9.77 -13.57 25.19
C VAL A 327 -9.81 -12.11 25.61
N GLY A 328 -8.87 -11.68 26.47
CA GLY A 328 -8.79 -10.31 27.01
C GLY A 328 -7.46 -9.64 26.69
N GLU A 329 -6.35 -10.27 27.06
CA GLU A 329 -4.98 -9.81 26.72
C GLU A 329 -4.28 -10.82 25.80
N PHE A 330 -3.19 -10.42 25.13
CA PHE A 330 -2.39 -11.35 24.35
C PHE A 330 -1.95 -12.54 25.22
N SER A 331 -2.27 -13.75 24.76
CA SER A 331 -1.86 -14.98 25.44
C SER A 331 -1.25 -15.93 24.41
N PRO A 332 0.07 -16.17 24.44
CA PRO A 332 0.71 -17.01 23.45
C PRO A 332 0.25 -18.46 23.63
N ASN A 333 -0.14 -19.10 22.53
CA ASN A 333 -0.52 -20.49 22.51
C ASN A 333 0.66 -21.35 23.01
N PRO A 334 0.49 -22.20 24.04
CA PRO A 334 1.55 -23.01 24.62
C PRO A 334 2.33 -23.88 23.62
N LYS A 335 1.73 -24.20 22.46
CA LYS A 335 2.44 -24.89 21.37
C LYS A 335 3.66 -24.13 20.83
N TYR A 336 3.72 -22.82 21.04
CA TYR A 336 4.83 -21.95 20.64
C TYR A 336 5.78 -21.61 21.78
N LYS A 337 5.66 -22.23 22.96
CA LYS A 337 6.52 -21.92 24.13
C LYS A 337 8.02 -21.93 23.78
N ASP A 338 8.46 -22.94 23.02
CA ASP A 338 9.87 -23.13 22.67
C ASP A 338 10.34 -22.20 21.52
N LYS A 339 9.43 -21.37 21.01
CA LYS A 339 9.70 -20.33 20.01
C LYS A 339 10.01 -18.96 20.63
N GLY A 340 10.26 -18.93 21.94
CA GLY A 340 10.58 -17.71 22.69
C GLY A 340 9.39 -17.08 23.40
N TRP A 341 8.27 -17.81 23.52
CA TRP A 341 7.05 -17.39 24.21
C TRP A 341 6.89 -18.04 25.59
N LYS A 342 7.99 -18.47 26.22
CA LYS A 342 7.92 -18.94 27.61
C LYS A 342 7.47 -17.79 28.49
N VAL A 343 6.32 -17.97 29.15
CA VAL A 343 5.88 -17.07 30.21
C VAL A 343 6.82 -17.28 31.39
N ILE A 344 7.48 -16.22 31.85
CA ILE A 344 8.32 -16.30 33.05
C ILE A 344 7.38 -16.33 34.25
N GLY A 345 7.30 -17.47 34.95
CA GLY A 345 6.60 -17.58 36.24
C GLY A 345 5.50 -18.64 36.37
N GLU A 346 5.61 -19.79 35.69
CA GLU A 346 4.92 -21.02 36.13
C GLU A 346 5.77 -21.83 37.12
#